data_AF-A0A2N0B609-F1
#
_entry.id   AF-A0A2N0B609-F1
#
_cell.length_a   1.000
_cell.length_b   1.000
_cell.length_c   1.000
_cell.angle_alpha   90.00
_cell.angle_beta   90.00
_cell.angle_gamma   90.00
#
_symmetry.space_group_name_H-M   'P 1'
#
loop_
_entity.id
_entity.type
_entity.pdbx_description
1 polymer ?
#
loop_
_entity_poly.entity_id
_entity_poly.type
_entity_poly.pdbx_seq_one_letter_code
_entity_poly.pdbx_strand_id
1 'polypeptide(L)'
;HIGSIRFDPEGFRIARRKWTIFIPWDEIAEIGTGEYQGSAAVFFGVKSLAPIRVEPVEFRRKVIREILWSEEWLGVQFMILNEDYGISSPLLAEALERYRLGVEFREELKKRSIE
;
A
#
# COMPACT_ATOMS: atom_id res chain seq x y z
N HIS A 1 12.32 -2.02 13.37
CA HIS A 1 11.21 -2.38 12.47
C HIS A 1 10.78 -1.15 11.69
N ILE A 2 10.92 -1.19 10.36
CA ILE A 2 10.57 -0.09 9.43
C ILE A 2 9.05 -0.07 9.16
N GLY A 3 8.40 -1.23 9.34
CA GLY A 3 6.95 -1.39 9.23
C GLY A 3 6.56 -2.85 9.03
N SER A 4 5.34 -3.07 8.53
CA SER A 4 4.87 -4.32 7.92
C SER A 4 3.81 -4.01 6.87
N ILE A 5 3.76 -4.78 5.78
CA ILE A 5 2.63 -4.78 4.85
C ILE A 5 1.72 -5.98 5.11
N ARG A 6 0.42 -5.82 4.87
CA ARG A 6 -0.56 -6.91 5.00
C ARG A 6 -1.62 -6.81 3.91
N PHE A 7 -1.96 -7.96 3.35
CA PHE A 7 -3.04 -8.12 2.40
C PHE A 7 -4.26 -8.61 3.18
N ASP A 8 -5.22 -7.72 3.44
CA ASP A 8 -6.50 -8.08 4.04
C ASP A 8 -7.55 -8.27 2.92
N PRO A 9 -8.65 -8.98 3.18
CA PRO A 9 -9.70 -9.15 2.18
C PRO A 9 -10.30 -7.84 1.67
N GLU A 10 -10.45 -6.85 2.54
CA GLU A 10 -11.07 -5.56 2.22
C GLU A 10 -10.07 -4.54 1.67
N GLY A 11 -8.76 -4.76 1.85
CA GLY A 11 -7.76 -3.80 1.40
C GLY A 11 -6.34 -4.14 1.79
N PHE A 12 -5.46 -3.19 1.50
CA PHE A 12 -4.03 -3.27 1.77
C PHE A 12 -3.67 -2.44 2.99
N ARG A 13 -2.89 -3.00 3.91
CA ARG A 13 -2.36 -2.29 5.08
C ARG A 13 -0.87 -2.05 4.97
N ILE A 14 -0.46 -0.84 5.31
CA ILE A 14 0.93 -0.46 5.50
C ILE A 14 1.07 0.05 6.93
N ALA A 15 1.61 -0.79 7.80
CA ALA A 15 1.97 -0.39 9.16
C ALA A 15 3.36 0.24 9.15
N ARG A 16 3.48 1.44 9.71
CA ARG A 16 4.74 2.10 10.06
C ARG A 16 4.86 2.14 11.58
N ARG A 17 5.99 2.62 12.11
CA ARG A 17 6.27 2.62 13.56
C ARG A 17 5.18 3.26 14.43
N LYS A 18 4.45 4.27 13.93
CA LYS A 18 3.49 5.08 14.71
C LYS A 18 2.05 5.05 14.18
N TRP A 19 1.84 4.59 12.95
CA TRP A 19 0.54 4.58 12.32
C TRP A 19 0.46 3.50 11.26
N THR A 20 -0.76 3.05 10.99
CA THR A 20 -1.11 2.11 9.94
C THR A 20 -2.04 2.80 8.96
N ILE A 21 -1.77 2.62 7.67
CA ILE A 21 -2.63 3.08 6.59
C ILE A 21 -3.39 1.86 6.08
N PHE A 22 -4.70 2.00 5.88
CA PHE A 22 -5.55 1.02 5.20
C PHE A 22 -6.10 1.63 3.92
N ILE A 23 -5.90 0.93 2.82
CA ILE A 23 -6.27 1.35 1.46
C ILE A 23 -7.23 0.28 0.90
N PRO A 24 -8.50 0.60 0.64
CA PRO A 24 -9.41 -0.34 0.00
C PRO A 24 -8.86 -0.78 -1.36
N TRP A 25 -9.02 -2.05 -1.71
CA TRP A 25 -8.53 -2.58 -2.99
C TRP A 25 -9.06 -1.79 -4.20
N ASP A 26 -10.33 -1.38 -4.13
CA ASP A 26 -10.99 -0.65 -5.21
C ASP A 26 -10.49 0.79 -5.36
N GLU A 27 -9.73 1.31 -4.39
CA GLU A 27 -9.14 2.65 -4.48
C GLU A 27 -7.76 2.64 -5.12
N ILE A 28 -7.08 1.50 -5.24
CA ILE A 28 -5.79 1.43 -5.93
C ILE A 28 -6.04 1.62 -7.43
N ALA A 29 -5.43 2.66 -8.00
CA ALA A 29 -5.66 3.08 -9.39
C ALA A 29 -4.66 2.43 -10.34
N GLU A 30 -3.38 2.50 -9.98
CA GLU A 30 -2.25 2.08 -10.81
C GLU A 30 -1.12 1.56 -9.91
N ILE A 31 -0.35 0.61 -10.43
CA ILE A 31 0.80 0.01 -9.76
C ILE A 31 1.94 -0.06 -10.77
N GLY A 32 3.13 0.33 -10.33
CA GLY A 32 4.36 0.29 -11.11
C GLY A 32 5.54 -0.21 -10.29
N THR A 33 6.56 -0.69 -10.98
CA THR A 33 7.87 -0.98 -10.38
C THR A 33 8.88 0.03 -10.90
N GLY A 34 9.89 0.31 -10.09
CA GLY A 34 10.99 1.17 -10.48
C GLY A 34 12.09 1.17 -9.44
N GLU A 35 12.89 2.22 -9.46
CA GLU A 35 13.98 2.41 -8.51
C GLU A 35 13.89 3.80 -7.89
N TYR A 36 14.21 3.89 -6.60
CA TYR A 36 14.37 5.14 -5.88
C TYR A 36 15.72 5.15 -5.18
N GLN A 37 16.57 6.12 -5.55
CA GLN A 37 17.93 6.26 -5.00
C GLN A 37 18.77 4.96 -5.07
N GLY A 38 18.58 4.15 -6.10
CA GLY A 38 19.30 2.88 -6.32
C GLY A 38 18.68 1.67 -5.62
N SER A 39 17.57 1.84 -4.90
CA SER A 39 16.80 0.74 -4.31
C SER A 39 15.54 0.44 -5.12
N ALA A 40 15.28 -0.84 -5.35
CA ALA A 40 14.07 -1.29 -6.03
C ALA A 40 12.83 -0.93 -5.20
N ALA A 41 11.81 -0.41 -5.88
CA ALA A 41 10.61 0.12 -5.26
C ALA A 41 9.35 -0.27 -6.03
N VAL A 42 8.25 -0.41 -5.29
CA VAL A 42 6.90 -0.44 -5.85
C VAL A 42 6.24 0.90 -5.61
N PHE A 43 5.72 1.48 -6.68
CA PHE A 43 4.97 2.73 -6.67
C PHE A 43 3.51 2.42 -6.98
N PHE A 44 2.59 3.09 -6.29
CA PHE A 44 1.19 2.95 -6.65
C PHE A 44 0.39 4.21 -6.31
N GLY A 45 -0.61 4.44 -7.14
CA GLY A 45 -1.53 5.57 -7.03
C GLY A 45 -2.91 5.15 -6.53
N VAL A 46 -3.67 6.12 -6.03
CA VAL A 46 -5.04 5.91 -5.52
C VAL A 46 -6.03 6.87 -6.16
N LYS A 47 -7.27 6.41 -6.37
CA LYS A 47 -8.35 7.21 -6.98
C LYS A 47 -8.80 8.35 -6.07
N SER A 48 -8.89 8.08 -4.77
CA SER A 48 -9.28 9.07 -3.77
C SER A 48 -8.58 8.82 -2.43
N LEU A 49 -8.24 9.91 -1.74
CA LEU A 49 -7.73 9.86 -0.37
C LEU A 49 -8.85 9.75 0.68
N ALA A 50 -10.11 9.97 0.30
CA ALA A 50 -11.22 9.98 1.24
C ALA A 50 -11.46 8.62 1.92
N PRO A 51 -11.43 7.47 1.19
CA PRO A 51 -11.67 6.15 1.78
C PRO A 51 -10.47 5.58 2.54
N ILE A 52 -9.30 6.22 2.45
CA ILE A 52 -8.08 5.80 3.14
C ILE A 52 -8.23 6.05 4.64
N ARG A 53 -7.99 5.00 5.42
CA ARG A 53 -8.04 5.04 6.88
C ARG A 53 -6.64 5.07 7.45
N VAL A 54 -6.47 5.82 8.54
CA VAL A 54 -5.21 5.93 9.26
C VAL A 54 -5.48 5.66 10.73
N GLU A 55 -4.71 4.76 11.31
CA GLU A 55 -4.81 4.38 12.72
C GLU A 55 -3.45 4.55 13.40
N PRO A 56 -3.34 5.29 14.52
CA PRO A 56 -4.40 6.07 15.17
C PRO A 56 -4.90 7.27 14.34
N VAL A 57 -6.16 7.66 14.53
CA VAL A 57 -6.85 8.69 13.69
C VAL A 57 -6.22 10.08 13.79
N GLU A 58 -5.58 10.40 14.92
CA GLU A 58 -4.86 11.66 15.13
C GLU A 58 -3.71 11.87 14.14
N PHE A 59 -3.16 10.78 13.57
CA PHE A 59 -2.13 10.88 12.54
C PHE A 59 -2.68 11.12 11.13
N ARG A 60 -4.00 11.03 10.92
CA ARG A 60 -4.60 11.12 9.58
C ARG A 60 -4.19 12.37 8.83
N ARG A 61 -4.27 13.55 9.45
CA ARG A 61 -3.89 14.82 8.78
C ARG A 61 -2.42 14.84 8.39
N LYS A 62 -1.54 14.27 9.22
CA LYS A 62 -0.11 14.18 8.95
C LYS A 62 0.15 13.23 7.77
N VAL A 63 -0.42 12.02 7.81
CA VAL A 63 -0.25 11.02 6.76
C VAL A 63 -0.78 11.50 5.42
N ILE A 64 -1.96 12.13 5.38
CA ILE A 64 -2.51 12.69 4.14
C ILE A 64 -1.57 13.76 3.54
N ARG A 65 -0.93 14.57 4.40
CA ARG A 65 0.07 15.52 3.93
C ARG A 65 1.29 14.80 3.33
N GLU A 66 1.80 13.77 3.99
CA GLU A 66 2.93 12.98 3.47
C GLU A 66 2.61 12.32 2.11
N ILE A 67 1.38 11.85 1.93
CA ILE A 67 0.90 11.29 0.65
C ILE A 67 0.89 12.37 -0.44
N LEU A 68 0.30 13.54 -0.17
CA LEU A 68 0.24 14.64 -1.14
C LEU A 68 1.63 15.17 -1.49
N TRP A 69 2.54 15.21 -0.51
CA TRP A 69 3.94 15.54 -0.77
C TRP A 69 4.61 14.49 -1.65
N SER A 70 4.35 13.20 -1.43
CA SER A 70 4.88 12.14 -2.28
C SER A 70 4.39 12.29 -3.72
N GLU A 71 3.11 12.63 -3.91
CA GLU A 71 2.54 12.91 -5.23
C GLU A 71 3.20 14.12 -5.92
N GLU A 72 3.42 15.21 -5.19
CA GLU A 72 4.08 16.41 -5.72
C GLU A 72 5.53 16.16 -6.14
N TRP A 73 6.28 15.36 -5.37
CA TRP A 73 7.70 15.13 -5.60
C TRP A 73 8.01 13.94 -6.50
N LEU A 74 7.20 12.88 -6.46
CA LEU A 74 7.44 11.61 -7.15
C LEU A 74 6.42 11.33 -8.26
N GLY A 75 5.34 12.11 -8.34
CA GLY A 75 4.22 11.86 -9.25
C GLY A 75 3.29 10.73 -8.81
N VAL A 76 3.49 10.17 -7.60
CA VAL A 76 2.74 9.01 -7.09
C VAL A 76 2.49 9.11 -5.58
N GLN A 77 1.35 8.62 -5.11
CA GLN A 77 0.95 8.75 -3.69
C GLN A 77 1.70 7.82 -2.73
N PHE A 78 2.09 6.63 -3.19
CA PHE A 78 2.74 5.62 -2.34
C PHE A 78 4.00 5.07 -2.99
N MET A 79 5.01 4.87 -2.14
CA MET A 79 6.26 4.19 -2.46
C MET A 79 6.59 3.16 -1.37
N ILE A 80 6.89 1.94 -1.78
CA ILE A 80 7.33 0.85 -0.91
C ILE A 80 8.72 0.45 -1.37
N LEU A 81 9.72 0.71 -0.52
CA LEU A 81 11.08 0.21 -0.75
C LEU A 81 11.11 -1.28 -0.42
N ASN A 82 11.62 -2.09 -1.33
CA ASN A 82 11.56 -3.54 -1.21
C ASN A 82 12.47 -4.10 -0.11
N GLU A 83 13.59 -3.40 0.13
CA GLU A 83 14.53 -3.70 1.21
C GLU A 83 13.87 -3.63 2.60
N ASP A 84 12.82 -2.79 2.77
CA ASP A 84 12.10 -2.66 4.04
C ASP A 84 11.36 -3.96 4.43
N TYR A 85 11.02 -4.80 3.44
CA TYR A 85 10.11 -5.95 3.60
C TYR A 85 10.69 -7.29 3.15
N GLY A 86 11.86 -7.31 2.50
CA GLY A 86 12.50 -8.55 2.02
C GLY A 86 11.72 -9.27 0.91
N ILE A 87 10.87 -8.53 0.17
CA ILE A 87 10.06 -9.04 -0.95
C ILE A 87 10.57 -8.40 -2.23
N SER A 88 10.62 -9.10 -3.36
CA SER A 88 11.02 -8.50 -4.64
C SER A 88 9.95 -7.56 -5.20
N SER A 89 10.36 -6.49 -5.89
CA SER A 89 9.44 -5.47 -6.44
C SER A 89 8.45 -6.05 -7.45
N PRO A 90 8.88 -6.91 -8.39
CA PRO A 90 7.96 -7.54 -9.33
C PRO A 90 6.91 -8.41 -8.62
N LEU A 91 7.32 -9.20 -7.62
CA LEU A 91 6.39 -10.06 -6.88
C LEU A 91 5.36 -9.25 -6.09
N LEU A 92 5.80 -8.16 -5.44
CA LEU A 92 4.89 -7.30 -4.70
C LEU A 92 3.92 -6.56 -5.63
N ALA A 93 4.40 -6.05 -6.76
CA ALA A 93 3.56 -5.38 -7.75
C ALA A 93 2.54 -6.34 -8.37
N GLU A 94 2.96 -7.56 -8.73
CA GLU A 94 2.06 -8.61 -9.24
C GLU A 94 0.99 -8.97 -8.20
N ALA A 95 1.37 -9.14 -6.93
CA ALA A 95 0.42 -9.41 -5.87
C ALA A 95 -0.60 -8.26 -5.72
N LEU A 96 -0.14 -7.01 -5.65
CA LEU A 96 -1.03 -5.85 -5.56
C LEU A 96 -1.99 -5.78 -6.75
N GLU A 97 -1.50 -6.02 -7.98
CA GLU A 97 -2.33 -5.98 -9.18
C GLU A 97 -3.37 -7.10 -9.18
N ARG A 98 -2.99 -8.30 -8.73
CA ARG A 98 -3.89 -9.44 -8.58
C ARG A 98 -5.04 -9.13 -7.63
N TYR A 99 -4.77 -8.62 -6.44
CA TYR A 99 -5.83 -8.30 -5.46
C TYR A 99 -6.63 -7.04 -5.83
N ARG A 100 -6.02 -6.09 -6.55
CA ARG A 100 -6.73 -4.93 -7.12
C ARG A 100 -7.78 -5.37 -8.15
N LEU A 101 -7.47 -6.33 -9.02
CA LEU A 101 -8.36 -6.73 -10.13
C LEU A 101 -9.31 -7.88 -9.81
N GLY A 102 -8.91 -8.88 -9.00
CA GLY A 102 -9.69 -10.10 -8.83
C GLY A 102 -10.41 -10.16 -7.49
N VAL A 103 -11.75 -10.07 -7.53
CA VAL A 103 -12.60 -10.27 -6.34
C VAL A 103 -12.44 -11.69 -5.80
N GLU A 104 -12.29 -12.70 -6.67
CA GLU A 104 -12.04 -14.08 -6.23
C GLU A 104 -10.79 -14.23 -5.35
N PHE A 105 -9.73 -13.46 -5.63
CA PHE A 105 -8.50 -13.53 -4.86
C PHE A 105 -8.66 -12.88 -3.48
N ARG A 106 -9.47 -11.82 -3.39
CA ARG A 106 -9.81 -11.20 -2.10
C ARG A 106 -10.60 -12.16 -1.22
N GLU A 107 -11.44 -13.02 -1.80
CA GLU A 107 -12.16 -14.06 -1.05
C GLU A 107 -11.24 -15.17 -0.54
N GLU A 108 -10.16 -15.51 -1.26
CA GLU A 108 -9.14 -16.44 -0.78
C GLU A 108 -8.49 -15.95 0.52
N LEU A 109 -8.28 -14.64 0.67
CA LEU A 109 -7.74 -14.05 1.90
C LEU A 109 -8.67 -14.27 3.11
N LYS A 110 -10.00 -14.23 2.91
CA LYS A 110 -10.97 -14.51 3.99
C LYS A 110 -10.88 -15.95 4.49
N LYS A 111 -10.57 -16.89 3.60
CA LYS A 111 -10.44 -18.31 3.94
C LYS A 111 -9.13 -18.62 4.66
N ARG A 112 -8.11 -17.77 4.49
CA ARG A 112 -6.79 -17.91 5.15
C ARG A 112 -6.68 -17.15 6.47
N SER A 113 -7.63 -16.27 6.79
CA SER A 113 -7.65 -15.52 8.06
C SER A 113 -8.32 -16.28 9.22
N ILE A 114 -8.37 -17.61 9.16
CA ILE A 114 -8.90 -18.44 10.25
C ILE A 114 -7.80 -18.57 11.32
N GLU A 115 -8.06 -17.90 12.44
CA GLU A 115 -7.44 -17.93 13.79
C GLU A 115 -5.97 -18.36 13.96
#